data_AF-J7IZ32-F1
#
_entry.id   AF-J7IZ32-F1
#
_cell.length_a   1.000
_cell.length_b   1.000
_cell.length_c   1.000
_cell.angle_alpha   90.00
_cell.angle_beta   90.00
_cell.angle_gamma   90.00
#
_symmetry.space_group_name_H-M   'P 1'
#
loop_
_entity.id
_entity.type
_entity.pdbx_description
1 polymer ?
#
loop_
_entity_poly.entity_id
_entity_poly.type
_entity_poly.pdbx_seq_one_letter_code
_entity_poly.pdbx_strand_id
1 'polypeptide(L)' 'MLQNVVEYLIENPDVKEKVKEGSASLVGLTKMEQQAVIDSFEDEPSVVGPLQYW' A
#
# COMPACT_ATOMS: atom_id res chain seq x y z
N MET A 1 -0.66 8.19 13.86
CA MET A 1 0.70 7.81 13.42
C MET A 1 0.61 7.18 12.03
N LEU A 2 0.06 5.98 11.90
CA LEU A 2 -0.10 5.28 10.61
C LEU A 2 -1.09 5.98 9.64
N GLN A 3 -2.21 6.48 10.16
CA GLN A 3 -3.21 7.21 9.36
C GLN A 3 -2.60 8.46 8.69
N ASN A 4 -1.78 9.23 9.40
CA ASN A 4 -1.10 10.41 8.83
C ASN A 4 -0.14 10.02 7.70
N VAL A 5 0.48 8.83 7.75
CA VAL A 5 1.35 8.35 6.68
C VAL A 5 0.53 7.95 5.45
N VAL A 6 -0.60 7.27 5.68
CA VAL A 6 -1.54 6.92 4.61
C VAL A 6 -2.13 8.18 3.96
N GLU A 7 -2.58 9.15 4.76
CA GLU A 7 -3.05 10.46 4.27
C GLU A 7 -1.97 11.19 3.47
N TYR A 8 -0.74 11.23 3.98
CA TYR A 8 0.38 11.86 3.28
C TYR A 8 0.67 11.18 1.92
N LEU A 9 0.56 9.85 1.85
CA LEU A 9 0.73 9.09 0.60
C LEU A 9 -0.46 9.27 -0.35
N ILE A 10 -1.66 9.53 0.16
CA ILE A 10 -2.84 9.88 -0.65
C ILE A 10 -2.70 11.29 -1.22
N GLU A 11 -2.23 12.25 -0.43
CA GLU A 11 -1.99 13.63 -0.87
C GLU A 11 -0.80 13.76 -1.82
N ASN A 12 0.19 12.86 -1.73
CA ASN A 12 1.42 12.88 -2.53
C ASN A 12 1.55 11.60 -3.36
N PRO A 13 0.91 11.53 -4.55
CA PRO A 13 0.95 10.34 -5.40
C PRO A 13 2.37 9.99 -5.87
N ASP A 14 3.25 10.98 -6.09
CA ASP A 14 4.65 10.76 -6.47
C ASP A 14 5.44 9.99 -5.39
N VAL A 15 5.11 10.22 -4.12
CA VAL A 15 5.77 9.52 -3.00
C VAL A 15 5.20 8.11 -2.86
N LYS A 16 3.88 7.95 -3.04
CA LYS A 16 3.22 6.64 -3.07
C LYS A 16 3.83 5.73 -4.13
N GLU A 17 4.08 6.25 -5.33
CA GLU A 17 4.66 5.49 -6.43
C GLU A 17 6.10 5.06 -6.10
N LYS A 18 6.92 5.95 -5.54
CA LYS A 18 8.27 5.61 -5.06
C LYS A 18 8.29 4.59 -3.94
N VAL A 19 7.32 4.63 -3.02
CA VAL A 19 7.19 3.62 -1.97
C VAL A 19 6.82 2.27 -2.56
N LYS A 20 5.93 2.25 -3.56
CA LYS A 20 5.53 1.04 -4.28
C LYS A 20 6.68 0.43 -5.10
N GLU A 21 7.51 1.27 -5.71
CA GLU A 21 8.71 0.85 -6.44
C GLU A 21 9.87 0.42 -5.52
N GLY A 22 9.74 0.57 -4.19
CA GLY A 22 10.83 0.32 -3.24
C GLY A 22 11.92 1.39 -3.25
N SER A 23 11.72 2.48 -3.99
CA SER A 23 12.61 3.65 -4.09
C SER A 23 12.50 4.59 -2.88
N ALA A 24 11.45 4.46 -2.07
CA ALA A 24 11.25 5.20 -0.83
C ALA A 24 10.86 4.27 0.32
N SER A 25 11.48 4.47 1.48
CA SER A 25 11.18 3.71 2.71
C SER A 25 10.46 4.61 3.71
N LEU A 26 9.38 4.11 4.32
CA LEU A 26 8.59 4.85 5.29
C LEU A 26 9.29 4.87 6.65
N VAL A 27 10.22 5.80 6.81
CA VAL A 27 10.99 6.00 8.04
C VAL A 27 10.06 6.33 9.21
N GLY A 28 10.16 5.54 10.30
CA GLY A 28 9.32 5.70 11.49
C GLY A 28 8.19 4.67 11.63
N LEU A 29 8.01 3.79 10.65
CA LEU A 29 7.14 2.62 10.73
C LEU A 29 7.97 1.34 10.86
N THR A 30 7.43 0.36 11.58
CA THR A 30 8.00 -1.01 11.60
C THR A 30 7.79 -1.68 10.25
N LYS A 31 8.59 -2.72 9.95
CA LYS A 31 8.47 -3.47 8.69
C LYS A 31 7.06 -4.03 8.45
N MET A 32 6.37 -4.45 9.51
CA MET A 32 4.99 -4.92 9.43
C MET A 32 4.01 -3.81 9.06
N GLU A 33 4.17 -2.62 9.63
CA GLU A 33 3.32 -1.47 9.33
C GLU A 33 3.58 -0.94 7.92
N GLN A 34 4.83 -0.92 7.47
CA GLN A 34 5.17 -0.58 6.08
C GLN A 34 4.49 -1.54 5.10
N GLN A 35 4.54 -2.85 5.39
CA GLN A 35 3.87 -3.86 4.58
C GLN A 35 2.36 -3.66 4.56
N ALA A 36 1.74 -3.42 5.72
CA ALA A 36 0.29 -3.17 5.80
C ALA A 36 -0.16 -1.94 4.99
N VAL A 37 0.67 -0.89 4.94
CA VAL A 37 0.41 0.29 4.11
C VAL A 37 0.52 -0.05 2.62
N ILE A 38 1.58 -0.76 2.22
CA ILE A 38 1.76 -1.20 0.82
C ILE A 38 0.59 -2.11 0.41
N ASP A 39 0.27 -3.11 1.22
CA ASP A 39 -0.86 -4.04 1.00
C ASP A 39 -2.21 -3.30 0.91
N SER A 40 -2.40 -2.21 1.66
CA SER A 40 -3.63 -1.39 1.58
C SER A 40 -3.73 -0.55 0.30
N PHE A 41 -2.61 -0.28 -0.37
CA PHE A 41 -2.57 0.45 -1.64
C PHE A 41 -2.43 -0.48 -2.85
N GLU A 42 -1.97 -1.71 -2.63
CA GLU A 42 -2.12 -2.83 -3.54
C GLU A 42 -3.54 -3.40 -3.39
N ASP A 43 -4.52 -2.59 -3.80
CA ASP A 43 -5.72 -3.12 -4.43
C ASP A 43 -5.27 -3.80 -5.74
N GLU A 44 -4.61 -4.96 -5.63
CA GLU A 44 -4.69 -5.91 -6.72
C GLU A 44 -6.17 -6.28 -6.83
N PRO A 45 -6.78 -6.21 -8.02
CA PRO A 45 -7.94 -7.03 -8.29
C PRO A 45 -7.43 -8.46 -8.14
N SER A 46 -7.49 -8.99 -6.91
CA SER A 46 -7.42 -10.42 -6.66
C SER A 46 -8.29 -11.00 -7.76
N VAL A 47 -7.62 -11.72 -8.65
CA VAL A 47 -8.25 -12.40 -9.77
C VAL A 47 -9.49 -13.00 -9.16
N VAL A 48 -10.65 -12.42 -9.49
CA VAL A 48 -11.93 -13.05 -9.24
C VAL A 48 -11.85 -14.21 -10.22
N GLY A 49 -11.15 -15.27 -9.81
CA GLY A 49 -11.29 -16.57 -10.42
C GLY A 49 -12.79 -16.74 -10.49
N PRO A 50 -13.33 -17.02 -11.69
CA PRO A 50 -14.77 -17.01 -11.88
C PRO A 50 -15.35 -17.82 -10.73
N LEU A 51 -16.21 -17.19 -9.93
CA LEU A 51 -16.96 -17.85 -8.88
C LEU A 51 -17.82 -18.89 -9.60
N GLN A 52 -17.21 -20.03 -9.92
CA GLN A 52 -17.87 -21.21 -10.42
C GLN A 52 -18.49 -21.84 -9.19
N TYR A 53 -19.68 -21.35 -8.87
CA TYR A 53 -20.65 -22.10 -8.10
C TYR A 53 -20.97 -23.38 -8.88
N TRP A 54 -20.60 -24.53 -8.34
CA TRP A 54 -21.23 -25.81 -8.62
C TRP A 54 -21.39 -26.56 -7.30
#